data_AF-A0A812TM43-F1
#
_entry.id   AF-A0A812TM43-F1
#
_cell.length_a   1.000
_cell.length_b   1.000
_cell.length_c   1.000
_cell.angle_alpha   90.00
_cell.angle_beta   90.00
_cell.angle_gamma   90.00
#
_symmetry.space_group_name_H-M   'P 1'
#
loop_
_entity.id
_entity.type
_entity.pdbx_description
1 polymer ?
#
loop_
_entity_poly.entity_id
_entity_poly.type
_entity_poly.pdbx_seq_one_letter_code
_entity_poly.pdbx_strand_id
1 'polypeptide(L)'
;SRLSLLLRRCGNLRDERGGQKPHDTADRHVLAKDPGMGVCDGEAPVQLLDFAKATFGESTRIFADAAHWHGFLHRLDVPCSGLVLLATTYEAFYDLQLQLHSGDLERDY
;
A
#
# COMPACT_ATOMS: atom_id res chain seq x y z
N SER A 1 -1.94 14.14 15.07
CA SER A 1 -2.82 13.04 15.53
C SER A 1 -4.09 12.94 14.70
N ARG A 2 -4.15 11.89 13.85
CA ARG A 2 -5.35 11.18 13.35
C ARG A 2 -5.12 10.71 11.90
N LEU A 3 -4.29 9.68 11.74
CA LEU A 3 -4.36 8.78 10.59
C LEU A 3 -5.34 7.67 10.96
N SER A 4 -6.61 7.86 10.61
CA SER A 4 -7.66 6.84 10.78
C SER A 4 -8.21 6.41 9.43
N LEU A 5 -8.04 5.11 9.14
CA LEU A 5 -8.72 4.29 8.13
C LEU A 5 -8.66 4.72 6.66
N LEU A 6 -8.06 3.88 5.82
CA LEU A 6 -8.56 3.70 4.45
C LEU A 6 -8.30 2.30 3.91
N LEU A 7 -9.19 1.38 4.30
CA LEU A 7 -9.49 0.21 3.49
C LEU A 7 -11.01 -0.03 3.58
N ARG A 8 -11.77 0.84 2.90
CA ARG A 8 -13.16 0.60 2.54
C ARG A 8 -13.41 1.18 1.15
N ARG A 9 -13.66 0.29 0.20
CA ARG A 9 -14.27 0.63 -1.09
C ARG A 9 -15.69 1.13 -0.81
N CYS A 10 -15.87 2.44 -0.68
CA CYS A 10 -17.17 3.14 -0.63
C CYS A 10 -16.99 4.39 -1.50
N GLY A 11 -17.49 4.44 -2.72
CA GLY A 11 -18.89 4.77 -2.94
C GLY A 11 -19.08 6.29 -2.77
N ASN A 12 -19.08 7.03 -3.89
CA ASN A 12 -19.51 8.42 -4.05
C ASN A 12 -19.75 9.23 -2.76
N LEU A 13 -18.81 10.09 -2.39
CA LEU A 13 -19.09 11.23 -1.53
C LEU A 13 -18.81 12.51 -2.31
N ARG A 14 -19.91 13.17 -2.67
CA ARG A 14 -19.94 14.50 -3.28
C ARG A 14 -19.31 15.50 -2.32
N ASP A 15 -18.50 16.36 -2.92
CA ASP A 15 -18.05 17.65 -2.42
C ASP A 15 -19.22 18.50 -1.93
N GLU A 16 -19.04 19.18 -0.80
CA GLU A 16 -19.45 20.57 -0.62
C GLU A 16 -18.57 21.24 0.45
N ARG A 17 -17.68 22.11 -0.02
CA ARG A 17 -17.04 23.24 0.69
C ARG A 17 -15.74 22.94 1.45
N GLY A 18 -14.64 23.13 0.72
CA GLY A 18 -13.49 23.90 1.19
C GLY A 18 -12.42 23.13 1.98
N GLY A 19 -11.31 22.83 1.30
CA GLY A 19 -10.02 22.57 1.95
C GLY A 19 -9.53 21.14 1.84
N GLN A 20 -8.47 20.99 1.03
CA GLN A 20 -7.59 19.82 0.93
C GLN A 20 -8.24 18.58 0.30
N LYS A 21 -8.09 18.47 -1.04
CA LYS A 21 -8.26 17.18 -1.73
C LYS A 21 -7.29 16.18 -1.09
N PRO A 22 -7.77 15.05 -0.57
CA PRO A 22 -6.93 13.89 -0.37
C PRO A 22 -6.27 13.60 -1.73
N HIS A 23 -4.95 13.46 -1.77
CA HIS A 23 -4.26 13.02 -2.97
C HIS A 23 -4.55 11.53 -3.16
N ASP A 24 -5.78 11.22 -3.58
CA ASP A 24 -6.21 9.88 -3.98
C ASP A 24 -5.55 9.59 -5.33
N THR A 25 -4.27 9.28 -5.25
CA THR A 25 -3.49 8.87 -6.42
C THR A 25 -3.85 7.42 -6.66
N ALA A 26 -4.46 7.14 -7.80
CA ALA A 26 -4.96 5.82 -8.20
C ALA A 26 -3.90 4.71 -8.14
N ASP A 27 -2.63 5.06 -7.90
CA ASP A 27 -1.48 4.19 -7.86
C ASP A 27 -0.74 4.10 -6.52
N ARG A 28 -1.22 4.77 -5.46
CA ARG A 28 -0.67 4.71 -4.10
C ARG A 28 -1.70 4.09 -3.15
N HIS A 29 -1.34 2.98 -2.50
CA HIS A 29 -2.26 2.22 -1.68
C HIS A 29 -1.67 1.86 -0.32
N VAL A 30 -2.56 1.72 0.66
CA VAL A 30 -2.25 1.16 1.97
C VAL A 30 -3.07 -0.11 2.13
N LEU A 31 -2.39 -1.22 2.37
CA LEU A 31 -3.00 -2.53 2.52
C LEU A 31 -2.95 -3.00 3.97
N ALA A 32 -4.03 -3.59 4.46
CA ALA A 32 -4.07 -4.23 5.76
C ALA A 32 -3.53 -5.67 5.64
N LYS A 33 -2.50 -5.98 6.43
CA LYS A 33 -1.90 -7.30 6.53
C LYS A 33 -2.41 -8.00 7.79
N ASP A 34 -3.12 -9.10 7.62
CA ASP A 34 -3.55 -9.94 8.73
C ASP A 34 -2.37 -10.73 9.37
N PRO A 35 -2.52 -11.18 10.63
CA PRO A 35 -1.55 -12.09 11.25
C PRO A 35 -1.39 -13.39 10.45
N GLY A 36 -0.16 -13.90 10.37
CA GLY A 36 0.13 -15.15 9.65
C GLY A 36 0.25 -15.01 8.13
N MET A 37 -0.04 -13.84 7.55
CA MET A 37 0.13 -13.56 6.12
C MET A 37 1.52 -12.96 5.83
N GLY A 38 2.17 -13.35 4.73
CA GLY A 38 3.41 -12.73 4.25
C GLY A 38 3.13 -11.52 3.36
N VAL A 39 4.14 -10.71 3.06
CA VAL A 39 3.98 -9.56 2.16
C VAL A 39 4.14 -10.03 0.71
N CYS A 40 5.38 -10.36 0.33
CA CYS A 40 5.71 -10.91 -0.98
C CYS A 40 7.00 -11.76 -0.96
N ASP A 41 7.45 -12.17 0.23
CA ASP A 41 8.75 -12.81 0.48
C ASP A 41 8.69 -14.34 0.57
N GLY A 42 7.49 -14.92 0.50
CA GLY A 42 7.30 -16.36 0.56
C GLY A 42 7.41 -16.96 1.96
N GLU A 43 7.46 -16.14 3.02
CA GLU A 43 7.54 -16.63 4.41
C GLU A 43 6.26 -17.31 4.90
N ALA A 44 5.14 -17.14 4.18
CA ALA A 44 3.83 -17.69 4.51
C ALA A 44 3.13 -18.23 3.25
N PRO A 45 2.16 -19.14 3.39
CA PRO A 45 1.40 -19.65 2.24
C PRO A 45 0.47 -18.60 1.62
N VAL A 46 0.01 -17.63 2.40
CA VAL A 46 -0.83 -16.52 1.93
C VAL A 46 0.03 -15.26 1.86
N GLN A 47 0.01 -14.58 0.72
CA GLN A 47 0.80 -13.39 0.46
C GLN A 47 -0.08 -12.20 0.12
N LEU A 48 0.28 -11.03 0.65
CA LEU A 48 -0.39 -9.77 0.34
C LEU A 48 -0.26 -9.39 -1.14
N LEU A 49 0.80 -9.84 -1.81
CA LEU A 49 0.98 -9.69 -3.25
C LEU A 49 -0.15 -10.33 -4.06
N ASP A 50 -0.63 -11.51 -3.66
CA ASP A 50 -1.71 -12.20 -4.39
C ASP A 50 -3.01 -11.40 -4.29
N PHE A 51 -3.28 -10.84 -3.10
CA PHE A 51 -4.38 -9.92 -2.90
C PHE A 51 -4.24 -8.65 -3.77
N ALA A 52 -3.05 -8.06 -3.83
CA ALA A 52 -2.78 -6.87 -4.64
C ALA A 52 -3.00 -7.13 -6.13
N LYS A 53 -2.49 -8.25 -6.65
CA LYS A 53 -2.69 -8.71 -8.03
C LYS A 53 -4.17 -8.91 -8.36
N ALA A 54 -4.92 -9.56 -7.48
CA ALA A 54 -6.36 -9.77 -7.65
C ALA A 54 -7.17 -8.45 -7.60
N THR A 55 -6.70 -7.47 -6.82
CA THR A 55 -7.42 -6.19 -6.60
C THR A 55 -7.13 -5.16 -7.69
N PHE A 56 -5.86 -5.02 -8.10
CA PHE A 56 -5.40 -3.96 -9.00
C PHE A 56 -5.05 -4.45 -10.41
N GLY A 57 -5.03 -5.77 -10.61
CA GLY A 57 -4.78 -6.42 -11.90
C GLY A 57 -3.38 -7.04 -11.99
N GLU A 58 -3.33 -8.30 -12.41
CA GLU A 58 -2.08 -9.07 -12.55
C GLU A 58 -1.11 -8.49 -13.58
N SER A 59 -1.62 -7.73 -14.56
CA SER A 59 -0.85 -7.09 -15.62
C SER A 59 -0.13 -5.81 -15.19
N THR A 60 -0.28 -5.39 -13.93
CA THR A 60 0.44 -4.26 -13.35
C THR A 60 1.94 -4.54 -13.37
N ARG A 61 2.70 -3.75 -14.13
CA ARG A 61 4.12 -4.05 -14.43
C ARG A 61 4.98 -4.17 -13.18
N ILE A 62 4.80 -3.28 -12.21
CA ILE A 62 5.62 -3.30 -10.98
C ILE A 62 5.41 -4.59 -10.17
N PHE A 63 4.26 -5.26 -10.28
CA PHE A 63 4.01 -6.53 -9.58
C PHE A 63 4.82 -7.71 -10.14
N ALA A 64 5.37 -7.60 -11.36
CA ALA A 64 6.28 -8.60 -11.91
C ALA A 64 7.75 -8.34 -11.53
N ASP A 65 8.04 -7.19 -10.91
CA ASP A 65 9.38 -6.71 -10.67
C ASP A 65 9.80 -6.95 -9.21
N ALA A 66 10.53 -8.04 -8.98
CA ALA A 66 11.04 -8.39 -7.67
C ALA A 66 12.11 -7.41 -7.16
N ALA A 67 12.81 -6.68 -8.03
CA ALA A 67 13.82 -5.71 -7.62
C ALA A 67 13.19 -4.48 -6.93
N HIS A 68 11.92 -4.20 -7.24
CA HIS A 68 11.12 -3.15 -6.60
C HIS A 68 10.14 -3.74 -5.57
N TRP A 69 10.43 -4.94 -5.05
CA TRP A 69 9.59 -5.60 -4.05
C TRP A 69 8.12 -5.70 -4.47
N HIS A 70 7.87 -5.89 -5.77
CA HIS A 70 6.54 -5.93 -6.35
C HIS A 70 5.69 -4.67 -6.07
N GLY A 71 6.33 -3.52 -5.85
CA GLY A 71 5.69 -2.25 -5.50
C GLY A 71 5.52 -2.02 -3.99
N PHE A 72 5.85 -2.99 -3.14
CA PHE A 72 5.81 -2.82 -1.69
C PHE A 72 7.02 -2.02 -1.20
N LEU A 73 6.77 -1.09 -0.28
CA LEU A 73 7.82 -0.19 0.21
C LEU A 73 8.43 -0.59 1.55
N HIS A 74 7.76 -1.48 2.28
CA HIS A 74 8.26 -2.04 3.52
C HIS A 74 7.56 -3.37 3.81
N ARG A 75 8.09 -4.11 4.78
CA ARG A 75 7.52 -5.37 5.25
C ARG A 75 7.06 -5.30 6.69
N LEU A 76 6.21 -6.25 7.05
CA LEU A 76 5.86 -6.62 8.41
C LEU A 76 6.11 -8.11 8.54
N ASP A 77 6.92 -8.51 9.51
CA ASP A 77 7.29 -9.92 9.70
C ASP A 77 6.08 -10.75 10.10
N VAL A 78 6.08 -12.03 9.72
CA VAL A 78 5.13 -13.00 10.28
C VAL A 78 5.55 -13.26 11.74
N PRO A 79 4.64 -13.19 12.75
CA PRO A 79 3.17 -13.21 12.66
C PRO A 79 2.47 -11.85 12.79
N CYS A 80 3.19 -10.73 12.72
CA CYS A 80 2.65 -9.40 12.99
C CYS A 80 1.51 -9.03 12.01
N SER A 81 0.61 -8.16 12.44
CA SER A 81 -0.41 -7.51 11.58
C SER A 81 -0.13 -6.02 11.46
N GLY A 82 -0.71 -5.36 10.47
CA GLY A 82 -0.61 -3.91 10.35
C GLY A 82 -0.84 -3.38 8.96
N LEU A 83 -0.46 -2.13 8.72
CA LEU A 83 -0.60 -1.48 7.42
C LEU A 83 0.70 -1.60 6.62
N VAL A 84 0.58 -1.81 5.32
CA VAL A 84 1.70 -1.93 4.38
C VAL A 84 1.46 -1.03 3.16
N LEU A 85 2.44 -0.18 2.83
CA LEU A 85 2.40 0.68 1.64
C LEU A 85 2.71 -0.09 0.37
N LEU A 86 1.90 0.15 -0.66
CA LEU A 86 2.00 -0.43 -1.99
C LEU A 86 1.87 0.66 -3.07
N ALA A 87 2.76 0.63 -4.05
CA ALA A 87 2.63 1.37 -5.30
C ALA A 87 2.26 0.43 -6.47
N THR A 88 1.40 0.88 -7.39
CA THR A 88 1.09 0.14 -8.63
C THR A 88 1.81 0.69 -9.87
N THR A 89 2.54 1.79 -9.72
CA THR A 89 3.41 2.37 -10.75
C THR A 89 4.81 2.61 -10.20
N TYR A 90 5.82 2.65 -11.09
CA TYR A 90 7.19 2.99 -10.71
C TYR A 90 7.31 4.43 -10.21
N GLU A 91 6.55 5.35 -10.82
CA GLU A 91 6.53 6.77 -10.42
C GLU A 91 6.06 6.91 -8.98
N ALA A 92 4.93 6.27 -8.63
CA ALA A 92 4.43 6.23 -7.26
C ALA A 92 5.39 5.53 -6.30
N PHE A 93 6.06 4.45 -6.73
CA PHE A 93 7.04 3.73 -5.91
C PHE A 93 8.19 4.63 -5.49
N TYR A 94 8.83 5.31 -6.43
CA TYR A 94 9.96 6.19 -6.14
C TYR A 94 9.55 7.43 -5.35
N ASP A 95 8.38 7.99 -5.62
CA ASP A 95 7.85 9.11 -4.86
C ASP A 95 7.53 8.74 -3.40
N LEU A 96 6.85 7.61 -3.18
CA LEU A 96 6.60 7.10 -1.84
C LEU A 96 7.91 6.70 -1.13
N GLN A 97 8.90 6.17 -1.88
CA GLN A 97 10.21 5.87 -1.32
C GLN A 97 10.90 7.15 -0.86
N LEU A 98 10.84 8.23 -1.64
CA LEU A 98 11.37 9.53 -1.24
C LEU A 98 10.69 10.03 0.04
N GLN A 99 9.35 10.00 0.10
CA GLN A 99 8.58 10.42 1.28
C GLN A 99 8.90 9.60 2.54
N LEU A 100 9.16 8.30 2.38
CA LEU A 100 9.58 7.43 3.48
C LEU A 100 10.97 7.80 4.00
N HIS A 101 11.90 8.15 3.12
CA HIS A 101 13.26 8.51 3.52
C HIS A 101 13.37 9.94 4.04
N SER A 102 12.49 10.86 3.62
CA SER A 102 12.43 12.23 4.14
C SER A 102 11.78 12.33 5.52
N GLY A 103 11.10 11.27 5.99
CA GLY A 103 10.35 11.28 7.24
C GLY A 103 8.98 11.95 7.12
N ASP A 104 8.50 12.19 5.89
CA ASP A 104 7.19 12.80 5.63
C ASP A 104 6.02 11.81 5.80
N LEU A 105 6.33 10.53 6.08
CA LEU A 105 5.35 9.47 6.37
C LEU A 105 5.47 9.01 7.82
N GLU A 106 4.44 9.29 8.60
CA GLU A 106 4.31 8.85 9.99
C GLU A 106 3.93 7.36 10.03
N ARG A 107 4.66 6.57 10.83
CA ARG A 107 4.41 5.14 11.06
C ARG A 107 4.20 4.90 12.55
N ASP A 108 2.95 4.67 12.94
CA ASP A 108 2.61 4.23 14.29
C ASP A 108 2.42 2.71 14.27
N TYR A 109 3.16 2.01 15.14
CA TYR A 109 3.16 0.55 15.27
C TYR A 109 2.45 0.10 16.55
#